data_AF-A0AAX4JXK8-F1
#
_entry.id   AF-A0AAX4JXK8-F1
#
_cell.length_a   1.000
_cell.length_b   1.000
_cell.length_c   1.000
_cell.angle_alpha   90.00
_cell.angle_beta   90.00
_cell.angle_gamma   90.00
#
_symmetry.space_group_name_H-M   'P 1'
#
loop_
_entity.id
_entity.type
_entity.pdbx_description
1 polymer ?
#
loop_
_entity_poly.entity_id
_entity_poly.type
_entity_poly.pdbx_seq_one_letter_code
_entity_poly.pdbx_strand_id
1 'polypeptide(L)'
;MSSYWERNNIVINDCYEAQGNLRKAWGWGDQKAYQRLRRFASWFEDIWLEIDDLKEENQLNERAECAALLACEELLTYTNIPCDDYLKYIVRIRVCLKPNETWYDYPYDVTGLDETSEGSSDDGMMFQMDP
;
A
#
# COMPACT_ATOMS: atom_id res chain seq x y z
N MET A 1 25.17 3.97 6.39
CA MET A 1 23.81 4.51 6.47
C MET A 1 23.60 5.36 5.24
N SER A 2 22.56 5.08 4.46
CA SER A 2 22.19 5.92 3.32
C SER A 2 21.74 7.29 3.84
N SER A 3 22.04 8.35 3.10
CA SER A 3 21.57 9.70 3.42
C SER A 3 20.05 9.82 3.23
N TYR A 4 19.40 10.77 3.92
CA TYR A 4 17.97 11.05 3.72
C TYR A 4 17.63 11.40 2.27
N TRP A 5 18.55 12.04 1.56
CA TRP A 5 18.38 12.34 0.13
C TRP A 5 18.32 11.06 -0.70
N GLU A 6 19.21 10.09 -0.47
CA GLU A 6 19.19 8.79 -1.16
C GLU A 6 17.92 8.02 -0.82
N ARG A 7 17.55 7.96 0.46
CA ARG A 7 16.32 7.31 0.95
C ARG A 7 15.06 7.85 0.28
N ASN A 8 14.88 9.17 0.25
CA ASN A 8 13.75 9.79 -0.46
C ASN A 8 13.74 9.48 -1.96
N ASN A 9 14.90 9.46 -2.62
CA ASN A 9 14.97 9.11 -4.04
C ASN A 9 14.61 7.65 -4.30
N ILE A 10 14.94 6.75 -3.38
CA ILE A 10 14.52 5.34 -3.46
C ILE A 10 13.00 5.26 -3.39
N VAL A 11 12.37 5.89 -2.39
CA VAL A 11 10.90 5.96 -2.28
C VAL A 11 10.27 6.51 -3.56
N ILE A 12 10.77 7.62 -4.08
CA ILE A 12 10.25 8.22 -5.32
C ILE A 12 10.31 7.24 -6.50
N ASN A 13 11.44 6.55 -6.67
CA ASN A 13 11.61 5.59 -7.76
C ASN A 13 10.70 4.38 -7.57
N ASP A 14 10.63 3.83 -6.36
CA ASP A 14 9.77 2.69 -6.05
C ASP A 14 8.29 3.02 -6.28
N CYS A 15 7.85 4.22 -5.87
CA CYS A 15 6.49 4.71 -6.16
C CYS A 15 6.22 4.77 -7.67
N TYR A 16 7.16 5.25 -8.49
CA TYR A 16 7.01 5.28 -9.94
C TYR A 16 7.01 3.87 -10.58
N GLU A 17 7.64 2.88 -9.95
CA GLU A 17 7.64 1.50 -10.44
C GLU A 17 6.41 0.68 -9.99
N ALA A 18 5.70 1.13 -8.96
CA ALA A 18 4.62 0.39 -8.31
C ALA A 18 3.55 -0.10 -9.29
N GLN A 19 3.09 0.78 -10.19
CA GLN A 19 2.11 0.44 -11.21
C GLN A 19 2.60 -0.71 -12.12
N GLY A 20 3.85 -0.60 -12.61
CA GLY A 20 4.45 -1.60 -13.48
C GLY A 20 4.63 -2.93 -12.77
N ASN A 21 5.04 -2.90 -11.50
CA ASN A 21 5.24 -4.08 -10.68
C ASN A 21 3.91 -4.79 -10.35
N LEU A 22 2.83 -4.04 -10.06
CA LEU A 22 1.50 -4.62 -9.86
C LEU A 22 1.01 -5.36 -11.11
N ARG A 23 1.14 -4.73 -12.29
CA ARG A 23 0.71 -5.35 -13.56
C ARG A 23 1.51 -6.61 -13.88
N LYS A 24 2.83 -6.59 -13.65
CA LYS A 24 3.70 -7.77 -13.81
C LYS A 24 3.32 -8.87 -12.82
N ALA A 25 3.00 -8.51 -11.58
CA ALA A 25 2.57 -9.46 -10.56
C ALA A 25 1.25 -10.14 -10.97
N TRP A 26 0.27 -9.36 -11.43
CA TRP A 26 -1.01 -9.89 -11.88
C TRP A 26 -0.85 -10.82 -13.08
N GLY A 27 -0.08 -10.43 -14.10
CA GLY A 27 0.22 -11.29 -15.24
C GLY A 27 -1.04 -11.88 -15.91
N TRP A 28 -2.11 -11.08 -16.01
CA TRP A 28 -3.42 -11.48 -16.54
C TRP A 28 -4.19 -12.53 -15.71
N GLY A 29 -3.87 -12.70 -14.44
CA GLY A 29 -4.58 -13.62 -13.56
C GLY A 29 -4.19 -15.09 -13.76
N ASP A 30 -2.95 -15.35 -14.18
CA ASP A 30 -2.43 -16.71 -14.31
C ASP A 30 -2.42 -17.48 -12.95
N GLN A 31 -2.13 -18.78 -12.99
CA GLN A 31 -2.13 -19.65 -11.81
C GLN A 31 -1.17 -19.18 -10.68
N LYS A 32 -0.17 -18.36 -11.00
CA LYS A 32 0.82 -17.84 -10.05
C LYS A 32 0.56 -16.38 -9.66
N ALA A 33 -0.49 -15.75 -10.19
CA ALA A 33 -0.79 -14.34 -9.99
C ALA A 33 -0.90 -13.97 -8.51
N TYR A 34 -1.70 -14.69 -7.74
CA TYR A 34 -1.86 -14.45 -6.30
C TYR A 34 -0.55 -14.58 -5.51
N GLN A 35 0.33 -15.52 -5.87
CA GLN A 35 1.64 -15.63 -5.22
C GLN A 35 2.53 -14.42 -5.52
N ARG A 36 2.47 -13.89 -6.74
CA ARG A 36 3.22 -12.69 -7.12
C ARG A 36 2.59 -11.43 -6.54
N LEU A 37 1.27 -11.35 -6.42
CA LEU A 37 0.57 -10.25 -5.75
C LEU A 37 0.95 -10.16 -4.27
N ARG A 38 1.07 -11.29 -3.57
CA ARG A 38 1.61 -11.30 -2.19
C ARG A 38 3.02 -10.77 -2.09
N ARG A 39 3.89 -11.11 -3.05
CA ARG A 39 5.26 -10.56 -3.10
C ARG A 39 5.25 -9.06 -3.40
N PHE A 40 4.36 -8.62 -4.27
CA PHE A 40 4.14 -7.19 -4.52
C PHE A 40 3.69 -6.49 -3.24
N ALA A 41 2.75 -7.06 -2.48
CA ALA A 41 2.30 -6.50 -1.22
C ALA A 41 3.42 -6.40 -0.18
N SER A 42 4.26 -7.42 -0.02
CA SER A 42 5.44 -7.35 0.86
C SER A 42 6.45 -6.29 0.41
N TRP A 43 6.67 -6.14 -0.89
CA TRP A 43 7.53 -5.06 -1.40
C TRP A 43 6.91 -3.68 -1.17
N PHE A 44 5.59 -3.55 -1.31
CA PHE A 44 4.89 -2.28 -1.10
C PHE A 44 4.82 -1.90 0.39
N GLU A 45 4.83 -2.89 1.29
CA GLU A 45 5.03 -2.70 2.73
C GLU A 45 6.37 -2.02 3.03
N ASP A 46 7.46 -2.45 2.37
CA ASP A 46 8.79 -1.84 2.57
C ASP A 46 8.76 -0.34 2.22
N ILE A 47 8.01 0.06 1.19
CA ILE A 47 7.82 1.47 0.81
C ILE A 47 7.05 2.20 1.90
N TRP A 48 5.96 1.62 2.41
CA TRP A 48 5.19 2.20 3.51
C TRP A 48 6.06 2.44 4.74
N LEU A 49 6.82 1.44 5.19
CA LEU A 49 7.70 1.54 6.36
C LEU A 49 8.75 2.64 6.19
N GLU A 50 9.35 2.73 5.00
CA GLU A 50 10.33 3.77 4.71
C GLU A 50 9.72 5.18 4.69
N ILE A 51 8.48 5.33 4.20
CA ILE A 51 7.73 6.59 4.27
C ILE A 51 7.46 6.98 5.73
N ASP A 52 7.00 6.02 6.54
CA ASP A 52 6.68 6.22 7.95
C ASP A 52 7.91 6.68 8.73
N ASP A 53 9.03 5.94 8.60
CA ASP A 53 10.32 6.28 9.21
C ASP A 53 10.77 7.71 8.82
N LEU A 54 10.75 8.03 7.52
CA LEU A 54 11.15 9.37 7.04
C LEU A 54 10.20 10.46 7.55
N LYS A 55 8.91 10.16 7.71
CA LYS A 55 7.91 11.12 8.21
C LYS A 55 8.12 11.38 9.70
N GLU A 56 8.31 10.35 10.51
CA GLU A 56 8.59 10.45 11.95
C GLU A 56 9.87 11.26 12.22
N GLU A 57 10.91 11.06 11.40
CA GLU A 57 12.17 11.80 11.49
C GLU A 57 12.09 13.23 10.91
N ASN A 58 10.93 13.63 10.37
CA ASN A 58 10.70 14.90 9.67
C ASN A 58 11.70 15.12 8.51
N GLN A 59 12.05 14.04 7.81
CA GLN A 59 12.98 14.00 6.66
C GLN A 59 12.32 13.59 5.35
N LEU A 60 11.04 13.23 5.36
CA LEU A 60 10.27 12.99 4.15
C LEU A 60 10.09 14.30 3.39
N ASN A 61 10.59 14.36 2.16
CA ASN A 61 10.45 15.54 1.33
C ASN A 61 9.12 15.54 0.56
N GLU A 62 8.69 16.73 0.14
CA GLU A 62 7.43 16.94 -0.58
C GLU A 62 7.32 16.10 -1.85
N ARG A 63 8.44 15.87 -2.56
CA ARG A 63 8.44 15.09 -3.79
C ARG A 63 8.14 13.61 -3.53
N ALA A 64 8.70 13.05 -2.47
CA ALA A 64 8.43 11.67 -2.05
C ALA A 64 6.99 11.53 -1.55
N GLU A 65 6.49 12.49 -0.76
CA GLU A 65 5.08 12.54 -0.34
C GLU A 65 4.12 12.54 -1.55
N CYS A 66 4.35 13.43 -2.53
CA CYS A 66 3.55 13.47 -3.75
C CYS A 66 3.63 12.17 -4.57
N ALA A 67 4.82 11.59 -4.72
CA ALA A 67 4.99 10.33 -5.45
C ALA A 67 4.24 9.17 -4.79
N ALA A 68 4.26 9.08 -3.46
CA ALA A 68 3.54 8.06 -2.70
C ALA A 68 2.02 8.19 -2.86
N LEU A 69 1.48 9.40 -2.76
CA LEU A 69 0.04 9.65 -2.93
C LEU A 69 -0.43 9.34 -4.36
N LEU A 70 0.35 9.73 -5.37
CA LEU A 70 0.07 9.40 -6.77
C LEU A 70 0.09 7.89 -7.01
N ALA A 71 1.09 7.18 -6.47
CA ALA A 71 1.16 5.73 -6.59
C ALA A 71 -0.07 5.05 -5.95
N CYS A 72 -0.50 5.52 -4.78
CA CYS A 72 -1.72 5.05 -4.13
C CYS A 72 -2.97 5.23 -5.01
N GLU A 73 -3.13 6.41 -5.62
CA GLU A 73 -4.24 6.68 -6.54
C GLU A 73 -4.18 5.79 -7.78
N GLU A 74 -3.02 5.66 -8.41
CA GLU A 74 -2.84 4.84 -9.61
C GLU A 74 -3.12 3.35 -9.36
N LEU A 75 -2.67 2.79 -8.23
CA LEU A 75 -2.90 1.39 -7.90
C LEU A 75 -4.38 1.06 -7.72
N LEU A 76 -5.18 2.01 -7.19
CA LEU A 76 -6.63 1.85 -7.03
C LEU A 76 -7.40 1.92 -8.35
N THR A 77 -6.80 2.44 -9.43
CA THR A 77 -7.47 2.45 -10.74
C THR A 77 -7.66 1.04 -11.34
N TYR A 78 -6.93 0.03 -10.85
CA TYR A 78 -6.96 -1.35 -11.33
C TYR A 78 -8.07 -2.18 -10.69
N THR A 79 -9.32 -1.92 -11.07
CA THR A 79 -10.51 -2.61 -10.54
C THR A 79 -10.59 -4.11 -10.85
N ASN A 80 -9.75 -4.59 -11.77
CA ASN A 80 -9.69 -5.99 -12.19
C ASN A 80 -8.56 -6.79 -11.51
N ILE A 81 -7.78 -6.17 -10.62
CA ILE A 81 -6.70 -6.81 -9.87
C ILE A 81 -7.14 -6.91 -8.39
N PRO A 82 -7.11 -8.10 -7.78
CA PRO A 82 -7.40 -8.25 -6.36
C PRO A 82 -6.41 -7.43 -5.52
N CYS A 83 -6.93 -6.59 -4.62
CA CYS A 83 -6.12 -5.67 -3.82
C CYS A 83 -6.05 -6.01 -2.32
N ASP A 84 -6.67 -7.10 -1.88
CA ASP A 84 -6.79 -7.44 -0.45
C ASP A 84 -5.44 -7.45 0.29
N ASP A 85 -4.37 -7.90 -0.38
CA ASP A 85 -3.04 -8.02 0.24
C ASP A 85 -2.31 -6.66 0.43
N TYR A 86 -2.54 -5.68 -0.46
CA TYR A 86 -1.78 -4.42 -0.47
C TYR A 86 -2.60 -3.16 -0.14
N LEU A 87 -3.93 -3.25 -0.17
CA LEU A 87 -4.83 -2.11 0.10
C LEU A 87 -4.56 -1.49 1.47
N LYS A 88 -4.31 -2.30 2.50
CA LYS A 88 -3.99 -1.80 3.85
C LYS A 88 -2.81 -0.82 3.88
N TYR A 89 -1.81 -1.00 3.02
CA TYR A 89 -0.65 -0.10 2.96
C TYR A 89 -1.00 1.21 2.25
N ILE A 90 -1.89 1.18 1.24
CA ILE A 90 -2.42 2.39 0.60
C ILE A 90 -3.10 3.27 1.65
N VAL A 91 -3.96 2.67 2.48
CA VAL A 91 -4.66 3.37 3.57
C VAL A 91 -3.67 3.96 4.56
N ARG A 92 -2.71 3.16 5.03
CA ARG A 92 -1.68 3.61 5.98
C ARG A 92 -0.86 4.79 5.44
N ILE A 93 -0.39 4.71 4.19
CA ILE A 93 0.35 5.80 3.52
C ILE A 93 -0.50 7.08 3.51
N ARG A 94 -1.75 7.00 3.07
CA ARG A 94 -2.63 8.15 2.93
C ARG A 94 -2.96 8.82 4.26
N VAL A 95 -3.24 8.03 5.29
CA VAL A 95 -3.50 8.53 6.65
C VAL A 95 -2.25 9.17 7.25
N CYS A 96 -1.07 8.56 7.06
CA CYS A 96 0.20 9.13 7.53
C CYS A 96 0.51 10.48 6.88
N LEU A 97 0.28 10.60 5.56
CA LEU A 97 0.65 11.80 4.81
C LEU A 97 -0.41 12.91 4.89
N LYS A 98 -1.70 12.56 4.86
CA LYS A 98 -2.84 13.50 4.98
C LYS A 98 -3.87 12.97 5.99
N PRO A 99 -3.58 13.03 7.30
CA PRO A 99 -4.49 12.52 8.33
C PRO A 99 -5.82 13.28 8.42
N ASN A 100 -5.87 14.50 7.89
CA ASN A 100 -7.06 15.36 7.93
C ASN A 100 -7.91 15.28 6.64
N GLU A 101 -7.52 14.44 5.69
CA GLU A 101 -8.23 14.26 4.41
C GLU A 101 -9.14 13.04 4.47
N THR A 102 -10.34 13.16 3.92
CA THR A 102 -11.27 12.03 3.80
C THR A 102 -11.01 11.32 2.48
N TRP A 103 -10.66 10.03 2.56
CA TRP A 103 -10.33 9.20 1.41
C TRP A 103 -11.51 8.31 1.03
N TYR A 104 -11.86 8.29 -0.26
CA TYR A 104 -12.95 7.47 -0.80
C TYR A 104 -12.37 6.38 -1.71
N ASP A 105 -11.89 5.29 -1.11
CA ASP A 105 -11.07 4.30 -1.81
C ASP A 105 -11.91 3.18 -2.42
N TYR A 106 -12.80 3.54 -3.35
CA TYR A 106 -13.64 2.58 -4.07
C TYR A 106 -12.81 1.40 -4.64
N PRO A 107 -13.23 0.13 -4.44
CA PRO A 107 -14.53 -0.30 -3.91
C PRO A 107 -14.60 -0.46 -2.37
N TYR A 108 -13.60 -0.04 -1.62
CA TYR A 108 -13.51 -0.23 -0.17
C TYR A 108 -13.69 1.09 0.57
N ASP A 109 -14.74 1.19 1.39
CA ASP A 109 -14.81 2.25 2.39
C ASP A 109 -13.77 1.94 3.47
N VAL A 110 -12.62 2.61 3.40
CA VAL A 110 -11.49 2.43 4.31
C VAL A 110 -11.55 3.40 5.50
N THR A 111 -12.65 4.13 5.64
CA THR A 111 -12.91 5.00 6.79
C THR A 111 -12.90 4.17 8.08
N GLY A 112 -11.95 4.41 8.99
CA GLY A 112 -11.83 3.68 10.26
C GLY A 112 -10.85 2.50 10.28
N LEU A 113 -10.11 2.24 9.20
CA LEU A 113 -9.04 1.20 9.20
C LEU A 113 -7.71 1.69 9.80
N ASP A 114 -7.60 2.99 10.07
CA ASP A 114 -6.49 3.68 10.73
C ASP A 114 -6.23 3.19 12.16
N GLU A 115 -7.24 2.66 12.86
CA GLU A 115 -7.13 2.26 14.26
C GLU A 115 -6.80 0.78 14.49
N THR A 116 -6.75 -0.06 13.44
CA THR A 116 -6.41 -1.49 13.60
C THR A 116 -4.90 -1.70 13.70
N SER A 117 -4.35 -1.33 14.86
CA SER A 117 -3.06 -1.80 15.34
C SER A 117 -3.07 -3.33 15.33
N GLU A 118 -2.07 -3.94 14.69
CA GLU A 118 -1.85 -5.39 14.70
C GLU A 118 -1.63 -5.86 16.14
N GLY A 119 -2.70 -6.35 16.76
CA GLY A 119 -2.69 -6.67 18.17
C GLY A 119 -3.94 -7.42 18.63
N SER A 120 -4.24 -8.58 18.03
CA SER A 120 -4.64 -9.78 18.78
C SER A 120 -4.88 -10.95 17.82
N SER A 121 -4.26 -12.06 18.14
CA SER A 121 -4.57 -13.39 17.62
C SER A 121 -6.04 -13.78 17.80
N ASP A 122 -6.48 -14.67 16.89
CA ASP A 122 -7.52 -15.69 17.07
C ASP A 122 -8.96 -15.19 17.32
N ASP A 123 -9.78 -15.11 16.27
CA ASP A 123 -10.98 -15.95 16.21
C ASP A 123 -11.59 -16.02 14.80
N GLY A 124 -11.90 -17.25 14.40
CA GLY A 124 -12.32 -17.61 13.05
C GLY A 124 -13.70 -17.09 12.68
N MET A 125 -13.84 -16.65 11.42
CA MET A 125 -15.14 -16.59 10.75
C MET A 125 -15.04 -17.36 9.43
N MET A 126 -15.14 -18.69 9.57
CA MET A 126 -15.47 -19.59 8.47
C MET A 126 -16.87 -19.23 7.97
N PHE A 127 -16.98 -18.65 6.79
CA PHE A 127 -18.24 -18.63 6.05
C PHE A 127 -18.48 -20.03 5.46
N GLN A 128 -19.12 -20.90 6.24
CA GLN A 128 -19.87 -22.03 5.69
C GLN A 128 -21.29 -21.53 5.37
N MET A 129 -21.56 -21.27 4.09
CA MET A 129 -22.92 -21.36 3.57
C MET A 129 -23.14 -22.81 3.17
N ASP A 130 -23.95 -23.54 3.95
CA ASP A 130 -24.54 -24.78 3.49
C ASP A 130 -25.91 -24.51 2.81
N PRO A 131 -26.31 -25.36 1.84
CA PRO A 131 -27.41 -25.13 0.89
C PRO A 131 -28.84 -25.26 1.45
#